data_AF-D7DNW3-F1
#
_entry.id   AF-D7DNW3-F1
#
_cell.length_a   1.000
_cell.length_b   1.000
_cell.length_c   1.000
_cell.angle_alpha   90.00
_cell.angle_beta   90.00
_cell.angle_gamma   90.00
#
_symmetry.space_group_name_H-M   'P 1'
#
loop_
_entity.id
_entity.type
_entity.pdbx_description
1 polymer ?
#
loop_
_entity_poly.entity_id
_entity_poly.type
_entity_poly.pdbx_seq_one_letter_code
_entity_poly.pdbx_strand_id
1 'polypeptide(L)'
;MKLKFQHMLLSLMIASFFIGFVYPDMANAASKQDKSAKRTALMIQKIKQDAELEKTNMQAQFDMQKKKLEEELASKDEQLIKTEKSMATTERKLKSLESDIAKVKAEKTALDSKQLETQTQLESTQKILADLNAQYKQAQADLKFNDNQRKTQSTHLAETTKLLDACEIKNTKLHQFGTELIKIYDKPDSYEAVMRKESFFQLKRVELENILQAQQDKLDDEKVVSRKPAY
;
A
#
# COMPACT_ATOMS: atom_id res chain seq x y z
N MET A 1 -43.69 -106.73 15.38
CA MET A 1 -42.52 -107.62 15.47
C MET A 1 -41.90 -107.36 16.85
N LYS A 2 -42.26 -108.08 17.93
CA LYS A 2 -41.81 -109.45 18.30
C LYS A 2 -40.28 -109.55 18.18
N LEU A 3 -39.48 -110.00 19.14
CA LEU A 3 -39.63 -110.57 20.48
C LEU A 3 -38.18 -110.81 20.98
N LYS A 4 -38.01 -111.15 22.26
CA LYS A 4 -36.85 -111.77 22.95
C LYS A 4 -36.03 -110.80 23.83
N PHE A 5 -36.15 -110.70 25.16
CA PHE A 5 -36.96 -111.34 26.21
C PHE A 5 -37.24 -112.84 26.07
N GLN A 6 -36.21 -113.66 26.17
CA GLN A 6 -36.30 -115.09 26.46
C GLN A 6 -34.91 -115.53 26.91
N HIS A 7 -34.65 -115.53 28.23
CA HIS A 7 -33.80 -116.46 28.99
C HIS A 7 -33.87 -116.11 30.50
N MET A 8 -35.04 -115.69 30.95
CA MET A 8 -35.46 -115.80 32.34
C MET A 8 -36.37 -117.02 32.39
N LEU A 9 -36.22 -117.89 33.39
CA LEU A 9 -37.01 -119.10 33.64
C LEU A 9 -36.79 -120.31 32.72
N LEU A 10 -35.66 -121.00 32.85
CA LEU A 10 -35.63 -122.47 32.70
C LEU A 10 -34.40 -123.10 33.36
N SER A 11 -34.17 -122.86 34.65
CA SER A 11 -33.26 -123.71 35.45
C SER A 11 -33.46 -123.43 36.94
N LEU A 12 -34.71 -123.56 37.39
CA LEU A 12 -35.02 -123.86 38.77
C LEU A 12 -35.05 -125.39 38.86
N MET A 13 -34.48 -125.96 39.93
CA MET A 13 -34.52 -127.36 40.34
C MET A 13 -33.62 -128.33 39.56
N ILE A 14 -32.47 -128.66 40.16
CA ILE A 14 -32.05 -130.03 40.51
C ILE A 14 -30.98 -129.93 41.61
N ALA A 15 -31.25 -130.61 42.74
CA ALA A 15 -30.33 -131.10 43.77
C ALA A 15 -29.54 -130.03 44.58
N SER A 16 -29.94 -129.62 45.78
CA SER A 16 -30.12 -130.42 47.00
C SER A 16 -28.94 -131.35 47.32
N PHE A 17 -28.29 -131.01 48.45
CA PHE A 17 -27.85 -131.92 49.52
C PHE A 17 -26.42 -132.51 49.54
N PHE A 18 -25.86 -132.50 50.75
CA PHE A 18 -24.60 -133.08 51.28
C PHE A 18 -23.32 -132.23 51.14
N ILE A 19 -22.92 -131.44 52.17
CA ILE A 19 -22.33 -131.75 53.50
C ILE A 19 -20.80 -131.89 53.48
N GLY A 20 -20.15 -131.05 54.31
CA GLY A 20 -18.82 -131.26 54.91
C GLY A 20 -17.69 -130.49 54.22
N PHE A 21 -16.70 -129.90 54.90
CA PHE A 21 -16.30 -129.91 56.31
C PHE A 21 -15.18 -128.83 56.42
N VAL A 22 -15.06 -128.16 57.58
CA VAL A 22 -13.84 -127.46 58.10
C VAL A 22 -13.48 -126.04 57.61
N TYR A 23 -13.75 -125.04 58.47
CA TYR A 23 -12.90 -123.85 58.73
C TYR A 23 -11.63 -124.26 59.51
N PRO A 24 -10.58 -123.42 59.70
CA PRO A 24 -10.11 -122.22 58.99
C PRO A 24 -8.57 -122.26 58.73
N ASP A 25 -7.99 -121.28 58.01
CA ASP A 25 -6.98 -120.39 58.60
C ASP A 25 -6.72 -119.19 57.67
N MET A 26 -7.17 -118.01 58.10
CA MET A 26 -6.94 -116.74 57.45
C MET A 26 -5.87 -115.99 58.23
N ALA A 27 -4.61 -116.28 57.94
CA ALA A 27 -3.49 -115.50 58.45
C ALA A 27 -2.27 -115.65 57.51
N ASN A 28 -2.28 -114.99 56.35
CA ASN A 28 -1.06 -114.52 55.64
C ASN A 28 -1.37 -113.87 54.28
N ALA A 29 -2.08 -112.75 54.26
CA ALA A 29 -2.24 -111.92 53.05
C ALA A 29 -2.11 -110.41 53.28
N ALA A 30 -1.51 -109.98 54.41
CA ALA A 30 -1.39 -108.56 54.77
C ALA A 30 -0.02 -107.91 54.46
N SER A 31 1.03 -108.67 54.10
CA SER A 31 2.41 -108.13 54.06
C SER A 31 2.97 -107.74 52.67
N LYS A 32 2.21 -107.94 51.57
CA LYS A 32 2.62 -107.52 50.21
C LYS A 32 1.86 -106.30 49.65
N GLN A 33 0.78 -105.87 50.29
CA GLN A 33 -0.04 -104.72 49.86
C GLN A 33 0.50 -103.37 50.39
N ASP A 34 1.36 -103.40 51.41
CA ASP A 34 1.91 -102.19 52.07
C ASP A 34 3.09 -101.54 51.30
N LYS A 35 3.84 -102.32 50.51
CA LYS A 35 4.95 -101.79 49.68
C LYS A 35 4.48 -101.07 48.41
N SER A 36 3.40 -101.52 47.78
CA SER A 36 2.79 -100.82 46.64
C SER A 36 2.06 -99.57 47.10
N ALA A 37 1.34 -99.62 48.23
CA ALA A 37 0.70 -98.46 48.84
C ALA A 37 1.70 -97.34 49.18
N LYS A 38 2.88 -97.68 49.74
CA LYS A 38 3.95 -96.70 50.01
C LYS A 38 4.53 -96.06 48.74
N ARG A 39 4.70 -96.81 47.65
CA ARG A 39 5.15 -96.26 46.35
C ARG A 39 4.10 -95.33 45.73
N THR A 40 2.83 -95.69 45.80
CA THR A 40 1.73 -94.85 45.33
C THR A 40 1.58 -93.59 46.19
N ALA A 41 1.75 -93.68 47.51
CA ALA A 41 1.74 -92.52 48.40
C ALA A 41 2.90 -91.54 48.12
N LEU A 42 4.10 -92.06 47.88
CA LEU A 42 5.26 -91.24 47.47
C LEU A 42 5.05 -90.58 46.10
N MET A 43 4.43 -91.29 45.15
CA MET A 43 4.09 -90.72 43.84
C MET A 43 3.02 -89.61 43.96
N ILE A 44 1.98 -89.82 44.78
CA ILE A 44 0.96 -88.79 45.07
C ILE A 44 1.58 -87.58 45.77
N GLN A 45 2.51 -87.79 46.71
CA GLN A 45 3.23 -86.71 47.39
C GLN A 45 4.07 -85.89 46.41
N LYS A 46 4.77 -86.56 45.49
CA LYS A 46 5.55 -85.89 44.43
C LYS A 46 4.66 -85.10 43.48
N ILE A 47 3.52 -85.66 43.05
CA ILE A 47 2.53 -84.96 42.22
C ILE A 47 1.95 -83.73 42.94
N LYS A 48 1.68 -83.82 44.25
CA LYS A 48 1.23 -82.66 45.04
C LYS A 48 2.30 -81.57 45.11
N GLN A 49 3.56 -81.95 45.32
CA GLN A 49 4.67 -81.02 45.36
C GLN A 49 4.92 -80.35 43.99
N ASP A 50 4.86 -81.13 42.91
CA ASP A 50 4.98 -80.62 41.54
C ASP A 50 3.81 -79.68 41.19
N ALA A 51 2.58 -79.98 41.62
CA ALA A 51 1.41 -79.12 41.43
C ALA A 51 1.47 -77.83 42.26
N GLU A 52 2.00 -77.87 43.49
CA GLU A 52 2.25 -76.67 44.29
C GLU A 52 3.36 -75.80 43.68
N LEU A 53 4.39 -76.43 43.11
CA LEU A 53 5.48 -75.75 42.41
C LEU A 53 4.99 -75.13 41.09
N GLU A 54 4.12 -75.82 40.34
CA GLU A 54 3.48 -75.28 39.14
C GLU A 54 2.55 -74.12 39.48
N LYS A 55 1.74 -74.23 40.55
CA LYS A 55 0.87 -73.15 41.03
C LYS A 55 1.66 -71.92 41.46
N THR A 56 2.76 -72.10 42.18
CA THR A 56 3.64 -70.99 42.60
C THR A 56 4.35 -70.35 41.41
N ASN A 57 4.82 -71.14 40.43
CA ASN A 57 5.39 -70.63 39.20
C ASN A 57 4.36 -69.86 38.35
N MET A 58 3.13 -70.37 38.21
CA MET A 58 2.06 -69.67 37.50
C MET A 58 1.69 -68.37 38.22
N GLN A 59 1.56 -68.38 39.55
CA GLN A 59 1.28 -67.18 40.33
C GLN A 59 2.40 -66.14 40.16
N ALA A 60 3.67 -66.55 40.21
CA ALA A 60 4.80 -65.66 39.97
C ALA A 60 4.81 -65.08 38.54
N GLN A 61 4.44 -65.87 37.53
CA GLN A 61 4.28 -65.38 36.15
C GLN A 61 3.13 -64.38 36.03
N PHE A 62 1.98 -64.64 36.67
CA PHE A 62 0.86 -63.72 36.71
C PHE A 62 1.23 -62.40 37.41
N ASP A 63 1.92 -62.47 38.54
CA ASP A 63 2.35 -61.28 39.28
C ASP A 63 3.39 -60.47 38.47
N MET A 64 4.30 -61.14 37.76
CA MET A 64 5.26 -60.49 36.86
C MET A 64 4.57 -59.83 35.65
N GLN A 65 3.62 -60.51 35.02
CA GLN A 65 2.84 -59.94 33.90
C GLN A 65 1.98 -58.77 34.37
N LYS A 66 1.36 -58.88 35.55
CA LYS A 66 0.57 -57.81 36.14
C LYS A 66 1.43 -56.58 36.40
N LYS A 67 2.60 -56.75 37.03
CA LYS A 67 3.57 -55.65 37.22
C LYS A 67 4.01 -55.03 35.90
N LYS A 68 4.32 -55.85 34.89
CA LYS A 68 4.71 -55.35 33.56
C LYS A 68 3.58 -54.53 32.91
N LEU A 69 2.34 -55.00 32.99
CA LEU A 69 1.18 -54.27 32.47
C LEU A 69 0.91 -52.98 33.27
N GLU A 70 1.08 -52.99 34.59
CA GLU A 70 0.97 -51.79 35.43
C GLU A 70 2.06 -50.76 35.08
N GLU A 71 3.30 -51.18 34.85
CA GLU A 71 4.40 -50.32 34.39
C GLU A 71 4.16 -49.77 32.98
N GLU A 72 3.70 -50.61 32.05
CA GLU A 72 3.35 -50.18 30.69
C GLU A 72 2.19 -49.17 30.71
N LEU A 73 1.17 -49.39 31.53
CA LEU A 73 0.03 -48.48 31.68
C LEU A 73 0.46 -47.14 32.28
N ALA A 74 1.27 -47.16 33.35
CA ALA A 74 1.84 -45.94 33.94
C ALA A 74 2.71 -45.17 32.93
N SER A 75 3.52 -45.87 32.14
CA SER A 75 4.34 -45.25 31.07
C SER A 75 3.48 -44.63 29.97
N LYS A 76 2.38 -45.30 29.58
CA LYS A 76 1.44 -44.80 28.59
C LYS A 76 0.65 -43.59 29.09
N ASP A 77 0.23 -43.58 30.35
CA ASP A 77 -0.44 -42.43 30.97
C ASP A 77 0.50 -41.22 31.05
N GLU A 78 1.77 -41.41 31.42
CA GLU A 78 2.76 -40.34 31.42
C GLU A 78 2.99 -39.77 30.00
N GLN A 79 3.08 -40.66 28.99
CA GLN A 79 3.16 -40.25 27.58
C GLN A 79 1.92 -39.47 27.14
N LEU A 80 0.71 -39.92 27.51
CA LEU A 80 -0.55 -39.24 27.20
C LEU A 80 -0.55 -37.83 27.77
N ILE A 81 -0.27 -37.68 29.07
CA ILE A 81 -0.20 -36.39 29.75
C ILE A 81 0.83 -35.47 29.08
N LYS A 82 1.99 -36.01 28.68
CA LYS A 82 3.02 -35.24 27.98
C LYS A 82 2.54 -34.79 26.60
N THR A 83 1.88 -35.67 25.85
CA THR A 83 1.34 -35.33 24.52
C THR A 83 0.21 -34.32 24.61
N GLU A 84 -0.70 -34.44 25.58
CA GLU A 84 -1.79 -33.47 25.82
C GLU A 84 -1.22 -32.09 26.18
N LYS A 85 -0.23 -32.02 27.08
CA LYS A 85 0.45 -30.76 27.41
C LYS A 85 1.11 -30.14 26.18
N SER A 86 1.79 -30.96 25.37
CA SER A 86 2.42 -30.50 24.12
C SER A 86 1.36 -29.97 23.16
N MET A 87 0.26 -30.70 22.95
CA MET A 87 -0.85 -30.32 22.07
C MET A 87 -1.48 -28.99 22.52
N ALA A 88 -1.74 -28.83 23.82
CA ALA A 88 -2.26 -27.59 24.38
C ALA A 88 -1.29 -26.41 24.19
N THR A 89 0.03 -26.64 24.24
CA THR A 89 1.01 -25.59 23.95
C THR A 89 1.07 -25.23 22.47
N THR A 90 0.96 -26.21 21.57
CA THR A 90 0.94 -25.98 20.12
C THR A 90 -0.33 -25.27 19.69
N GLU A 91 -1.48 -25.62 20.26
CA GLU A 91 -2.75 -24.92 19.99
C GLU A 91 -2.70 -23.45 20.42
N ARG A 92 -2.10 -23.16 21.59
CA ARG A 92 -1.90 -21.77 22.02
C ARG A 92 -1.00 -20.99 21.06
N LYS A 93 0.10 -21.62 20.60
CA LYS A 93 1.00 -21.03 19.60
C LYS A 93 0.28 -20.79 18.27
N LEU A 94 -0.54 -21.75 17.82
CA LEU A 94 -1.34 -21.62 16.60
C LEU A 94 -2.28 -20.42 16.69
N LYS A 95 -3.05 -20.30 17.77
CA LYS A 95 -3.95 -19.16 17.99
C LYS A 95 -3.21 -17.83 18.05
N SER A 96 -2.04 -17.79 18.67
CA SER A 96 -1.17 -16.59 18.68
C SER A 96 -0.73 -16.22 17.26
N LEU A 97 -0.22 -17.18 16.50
CA LEU A 97 0.23 -16.96 15.13
C LEU A 97 -0.91 -16.54 14.19
N GLU A 98 -2.10 -17.12 14.35
CA GLU A 98 -3.30 -16.69 13.62
C GLU A 98 -3.65 -15.23 13.92
N SER A 99 -3.58 -14.82 15.19
CA SER A 99 -3.79 -13.42 15.58
C SER A 99 -2.71 -12.50 15.00
N ASP A 100 -1.45 -12.92 15.02
CA ASP A 100 -0.35 -12.14 14.46
C ASP A 100 -0.49 -12.00 12.94
N ILE A 101 -0.87 -13.07 12.24
CA ILE A 101 -1.15 -13.04 10.80
C ILE A 101 -2.31 -12.08 10.49
N ALA A 102 -3.38 -12.11 11.28
CA ALA A 102 -4.50 -11.19 11.11
C ALA A 102 -4.06 -9.73 11.29
N LYS A 103 -3.24 -9.46 12.31
CA LYS A 103 -2.69 -8.13 12.58
C LYS A 103 -1.78 -7.65 11.44
N VAL A 104 -0.84 -8.47 10.99
CA VAL A 104 0.07 -8.14 9.88
C VAL A 104 -0.70 -7.92 8.58
N LYS A 105 -1.76 -8.70 8.32
CA LYS A 105 -2.64 -8.46 7.16
C LYS A 105 -3.34 -7.11 7.25
N ALA A 106 -3.88 -6.75 8.42
CA ALA A 106 -4.52 -5.46 8.63
C ALA A 106 -3.53 -4.30 8.45
N GLU A 107 -2.33 -4.39 9.04
CA GLU A 107 -1.25 -3.41 8.87
C GLU A 107 -0.83 -3.27 7.41
N LYS A 108 -0.69 -4.39 6.69
CA LYS A 108 -0.39 -4.37 5.25
C LYS A 108 -1.47 -3.63 4.46
N THR A 109 -2.75 -3.94 4.68
CA THR A 109 -3.85 -3.26 3.97
C THR A 109 -3.91 -1.76 4.28
N ALA A 110 -3.61 -1.36 5.52
CA ALA A 110 -3.54 0.04 5.90
C ALA A 110 -2.34 0.75 5.24
N LEU A 111 -1.19 0.08 5.17
CA LEU A 111 0.01 0.61 4.52
C LEU A 111 -0.19 0.75 3.01
N ASP A 112 -0.77 -0.25 2.35
CA ASP A 112 -1.09 -0.22 0.91
C ASP A 112 -2.05 0.94 0.60
N SER A 113 -3.06 1.17 1.46
CA SER A 113 -3.99 2.30 1.33
C SER A 113 -3.29 3.65 1.46
N LYS A 114 -2.42 3.79 2.48
CA LYS A 114 -1.63 5.01 2.69
C LYS A 114 -0.64 5.28 1.56
N GLN A 115 -0.05 4.22 1.00
CA GLN A 115 0.83 4.32 -0.16
C GLN A 115 0.07 4.83 -1.38
N LEU A 116 -1.12 4.29 -1.65
CA LEU A 116 -1.96 4.74 -2.76
C LEU A 116 -2.39 6.21 -2.60
N GLU A 117 -2.78 6.61 -1.39
CA GLU A 117 -3.11 8.00 -1.07
C GLU A 117 -1.91 8.93 -1.30
N THR A 118 -0.73 8.54 -0.80
CA THR A 118 0.51 9.33 -0.97
C THR A 118 0.88 9.47 -2.44
N GLN A 119 0.74 8.40 -3.22
CA GLN A 119 1.00 8.40 -4.66
C GLN A 119 0.04 9.37 -5.39
N THR A 120 -1.25 9.33 -5.03
CA THR A 120 -2.26 10.22 -5.60
C THR A 120 -1.99 11.69 -5.26
N GLN A 121 -1.58 11.98 -4.01
CA GLN A 121 -1.19 13.33 -3.59
C GLN A 121 0.07 13.81 -4.32
N LEU A 122 1.04 12.93 -4.56
CA LEU A 122 2.25 13.25 -5.30
C LEU A 122 1.94 13.62 -6.75
N GLU A 123 1.12 12.82 -7.45
CA GLU A 123 0.69 13.08 -8.82
C GLU A 123 -0.09 14.39 -8.95
N SER A 124 -1.00 14.65 -8.00
CA SER A 124 -1.74 15.92 -7.92
C SER A 124 -0.80 17.11 -7.74
N THR A 125 0.14 17.00 -6.80
CA THR A 125 1.13 18.07 -6.52
C THR A 125 2.03 18.33 -7.72
N GLN A 126 2.48 17.28 -8.42
CA GLN A 126 3.28 17.41 -9.63
C GLN A 126 2.51 18.12 -10.75
N LYS A 127 1.22 17.82 -10.91
CA LYS A 127 0.36 18.50 -11.88
C LYS A 127 0.19 19.98 -11.55
N ILE A 128 -0.07 20.31 -10.28
CA ILE A 128 -0.19 21.70 -9.81
C ILE A 128 1.12 22.46 -10.04
N LEU A 129 2.27 21.84 -9.76
CA LEU A 129 3.57 22.46 -9.94
C LEU A 129 3.86 22.71 -11.44
N ALA A 130 3.53 21.76 -12.31
CA ALA A 130 3.66 21.92 -13.75
C ALA A 130 2.80 23.08 -14.28
N ASP A 131 1.55 23.16 -13.83
CA ASP A 131 0.63 24.25 -14.19
C ASP A 131 1.13 25.61 -13.68
N LEU A 132 1.55 25.69 -12.40
CA LEU A 132 2.09 26.92 -11.82
C LEU A 132 3.35 27.38 -12.55
N ASN A 133 4.22 26.46 -12.96
CA ASN A 133 5.41 26.79 -13.75
C ASN A 133 5.04 27.31 -15.15
N ALA A 134 4.00 26.76 -15.79
CA ALA A 134 3.49 27.27 -17.05
C ALA A 134 2.90 28.68 -16.90
N GLN A 135 2.08 28.91 -15.87
CA GLN A 135 1.54 30.23 -15.55
C GLN A 135 2.64 31.24 -15.24
N TYR A 136 3.67 30.85 -14.48
CA TYR A 136 4.81 31.70 -14.17
C TYR A 136 5.59 32.12 -15.43
N LYS A 137 5.84 31.17 -16.35
CA LYS A 137 6.49 31.47 -17.63
C LYS A 137 5.66 32.42 -18.49
N GLN A 138 4.34 32.20 -18.54
CA GLN A 138 3.43 33.08 -19.26
C GLN A 138 3.45 34.50 -18.66
N ALA A 139 3.30 34.63 -17.34
CA ALA A 139 3.35 35.92 -16.66
C ALA A 139 4.69 36.64 -16.89
N GLN A 140 5.82 35.92 -16.91
CA GLN A 140 7.11 36.51 -17.23
C GLN A 140 7.19 37.00 -18.69
N ALA A 141 6.60 36.26 -19.64
CA ALA A 141 6.52 36.67 -21.04
C ALA A 141 5.64 37.93 -21.20
N ASP A 142 4.49 37.96 -20.54
CA ASP A 142 3.55 39.10 -20.57
C ASP A 142 4.18 40.35 -19.95
N LEU A 143 4.94 40.21 -18.85
CA LEU A 143 5.69 41.31 -18.25
C LEU A 143 6.73 41.89 -19.21
N LYS A 144 7.51 41.03 -19.89
CA LYS A 144 8.50 41.46 -20.88
C LYS A 144 7.84 42.16 -22.07
N PHE A 145 6.72 41.62 -22.54
CA PHE A 145 5.95 42.22 -23.62
C PHE A 145 5.43 43.61 -23.23
N ASN A 146 4.83 43.74 -22.03
CA ASN A 146 4.31 45.01 -21.55
C ASN A 146 5.42 46.05 -21.33
N ASP A 147 6.56 45.65 -20.77
CA ASP A 147 7.71 46.55 -20.58
C ASP A 147 8.25 47.08 -21.92
N ASN A 148 8.32 46.23 -22.94
CA ASN A 148 8.70 46.64 -24.29
C ASN A 148 7.67 47.60 -24.90
N GLN A 149 6.37 47.33 -24.75
CA GLN A 149 5.33 48.25 -25.22
C GLN A 149 5.40 49.61 -24.52
N ARG A 150 5.61 49.63 -23.20
CA ARG A 150 5.78 50.86 -22.44
C ARG A 150 6.99 51.66 -22.90
N LYS A 151 8.12 51.00 -23.18
CA LYS A 151 9.32 51.65 -23.75
C LYS A 151 9.01 52.28 -25.10
N THR A 152 8.39 51.54 -26.01
CA THR A 152 8.01 52.07 -27.34
C THR A 152 7.06 53.25 -27.23
N GLN A 153 6.02 53.16 -26.40
CA GLN A 153 5.08 54.25 -26.18
C GLN A 153 5.76 55.47 -25.55
N SER A 154 6.66 55.27 -24.59
CA SER A 154 7.42 56.35 -23.97
C SER A 154 8.32 57.07 -24.98
N THR A 155 8.97 56.34 -25.88
CA THR A 155 9.79 56.93 -26.95
C THR A 155 8.91 57.73 -27.92
N HIS A 156 7.80 57.14 -28.39
CA HIS A 156 6.89 57.81 -29.31
C HIS A 156 6.28 59.08 -28.68
N LEU A 157 5.93 59.02 -27.39
CA LEU A 157 5.43 60.18 -26.65
C LEU A 157 6.50 61.27 -26.59
N ALA A 158 7.74 60.94 -26.25
CA ALA A 158 8.83 61.91 -26.22
C ALA A 158 9.10 62.55 -27.60
N GLU A 159 9.04 61.77 -28.69
CA GLU A 159 9.17 62.28 -30.06
C GLU A 159 8.00 63.19 -30.45
N THR A 160 6.78 62.78 -30.13
CA THR A 160 5.57 63.57 -30.41
C THR A 160 5.56 64.88 -29.64
N THR A 161 5.96 64.86 -28.36
CA THR A 161 6.10 66.06 -27.54
C THR A 161 7.13 67.02 -28.14
N LYS A 162 8.32 66.52 -28.54
CA LYS A 162 9.32 67.36 -29.22
C LYS A 162 8.79 67.98 -30.52
N LEU A 163 8.04 67.23 -31.31
CA LEU A 163 7.43 67.73 -32.54
C LEU A 163 6.38 68.80 -32.24
N LEU A 164 5.55 68.60 -31.21
CA LEU A 164 4.54 69.54 -30.79
C LEU A 164 5.18 70.85 -30.31
N ASP A 165 6.20 70.78 -29.46
CA ASP A 165 6.95 71.94 -28.96
C ASP A 165 7.55 72.73 -30.13
N ALA A 166 8.14 72.04 -31.12
CA ALA A 166 8.68 72.68 -32.32
C ALA A 166 7.58 73.36 -33.16
N CYS A 167 6.42 72.72 -33.30
CA CYS A 167 5.26 73.30 -33.98
C CYS A 167 4.71 74.54 -33.25
N GLU A 168 4.64 74.50 -31.92
CA GLU A 168 4.17 75.62 -31.10
C GLU A 168 5.11 76.83 -31.22
N ILE A 169 6.43 76.60 -31.13
CA ILE A 169 7.44 77.66 -31.34
C ILE A 169 7.29 78.28 -32.73
N LYS A 170 7.16 77.45 -33.77
CA LYS A 170 7.00 77.93 -35.16
C LYS A 170 5.70 78.68 -35.38
N ASN A 171 4.59 78.20 -34.83
CA ASN A 171 3.29 78.88 -34.92
C ASN A 171 3.32 80.24 -34.20
N THR A 172 3.96 80.29 -33.02
CA THR A 172 4.15 81.55 -32.30
C THR A 172 4.94 82.56 -33.14
N LYS A 173 6.04 82.13 -33.78
CA LYS A 173 6.80 82.99 -34.71
C LYS A 173 5.95 83.43 -35.89
N LEU A 174 5.21 82.52 -36.52
CA LEU A 174 4.31 82.83 -37.64
C LEU A 174 3.26 83.88 -37.27
N HIS A 175 2.64 83.75 -36.09
CA HIS A 175 1.68 84.73 -35.59
C HIS A 175 2.33 86.09 -35.30
N GLN A 176 3.53 86.10 -34.73
CA GLN A 176 4.32 87.33 -34.55
C GLN A 176 4.58 88.01 -35.89
N PHE A 177 5.05 87.26 -36.90
CA PHE A 177 5.27 87.77 -38.25
C PHE A 177 3.98 88.34 -38.87
N GLY A 178 2.86 87.62 -38.79
CA GLY A 178 1.58 88.11 -39.30
C GLY A 178 1.13 89.40 -38.61
N THR A 179 1.32 89.50 -37.30
CA THR A 179 0.99 90.71 -36.52
C THR A 179 1.90 91.90 -36.88
N GLU A 180 3.19 91.66 -37.11
CA GLU A 180 4.13 92.68 -37.57
C GLU A 180 3.75 93.18 -38.97
N LEU A 181 3.38 92.29 -39.88
CA LEU A 181 2.94 92.65 -41.23
C LEU A 181 1.68 93.53 -41.20
N ILE A 182 0.68 93.15 -40.39
CA ILE A 182 -0.54 93.96 -40.20
C ILE A 182 -0.18 95.34 -39.65
N LYS A 183 0.69 95.44 -38.63
CA LYS A 183 1.11 96.74 -38.06
C LYS A 183 1.80 97.67 -39.06
N ILE A 184 2.52 97.11 -40.04
CA ILE A 184 3.16 97.90 -41.11
C ILE A 184 2.09 98.50 -42.04
N TYR A 185 1.06 97.72 -42.37
CA TYR A 185 -0.04 98.16 -43.23
C TYR A 185 -1.06 99.07 -42.53
N ASP A 186 -1.33 98.83 -41.24
CA ASP A 186 -2.36 99.51 -40.43
C ASP A 186 -1.90 100.86 -39.86
N LYS A 187 -0.68 101.30 -40.18
CA LYS A 187 -0.18 102.68 -39.97
C LYS A 187 -0.22 103.48 -41.28
N PRO A 188 -1.41 103.93 -41.72
CA PRO A 188 -1.55 104.71 -42.95
C PRO A 188 -0.82 106.05 -42.89
N ASP A 189 -0.60 106.67 -41.73
CA ASP A 189 0.06 107.99 -41.68
C ASP A 189 1.51 107.97 -42.18
N SER A 190 2.26 106.89 -41.96
CA SER A 190 3.61 106.72 -42.52
C SER A 190 3.59 106.26 -43.98
N TYR A 191 2.62 105.43 -44.36
CA TYR A 191 2.49 104.89 -45.72
C TYR A 191 1.92 105.93 -46.69
N GLU A 192 0.88 106.66 -46.30
CA GLU A 192 0.29 107.78 -47.04
C GLU A 192 1.19 109.03 -47.06
N ALA A 193 1.96 109.33 -46.00
CA ALA A 193 2.92 110.44 -46.04
C ALA A 193 4.07 110.19 -47.02
N VAL A 194 4.41 108.92 -47.26
CA VAL A 194 5.42 108.51 -48.24
C VAL A 194 4.80 108.41 -49.65
N MET A 195 3.59 107.87 -49.79
CA MET A 195 2.89 107.76 -51.08
C MET A 195 2.46 109.10 -51.67
N ARG A 196 2.17 110.12 -50.85
CA ARG A 196 1.80 111.46 -51.35
C ARG A 196 2.99 112.33 -51.77
N LYS A 197 4.24 111.87 -51.61
CA LYS A 197 5.44 112.71 -51.86
C LYS A 197 6.25 112.40 -53.10
N GLU A 198 6.01 111.34 -53.87
CA GLU A 198 6.77 111.09 -55.10
C GLU A 198 5.99 110.49 -56.27
N SER A 199 6.33 110.96 -57.47
CA SER A 199 5.78 110.55 -58.77
C SER A 199 6.54 109.37 -59.42
N PHE A 200 7.39 108.65 -58.67
CA PHE A 200 8.33 107.66 -59.22
C PHE A 200 8.43 106.42 -58.31
N PHE A 201 7.48 105.51 -58.44
CA PHE A 201 7.32 104.32 -57.60
C PHE A 201 8.46 103.27 -57.69
N GLN A 202 9.62 103.56 -58.28
CA GLN A 202 10.64 102.53 -58.58
C GLN A 202 11.60 102.27 -57.41
N LEU A 203 12.10 103.30 -56.71
CA LEU A 203 13.09 103.11 -55.61
C LEU A 203 12.46 102.56 -54.33
N LYS A 204 11.28 103.08 -53.96
CA LYS A 204 10.52 102.63 -52.78
C LYS A 204 9.87 101.26 -52.96
N ARG A 205 9.55 100.88 -54.21
CA ARG A 205 9.10 99.53 -54.54
C ARG A 205 10.17 98.49 -54.28
N VAL A 206 11.44 98.79 -54.58
CA VAL A 206 12.56 97.91 -54.23
C VAL A 206 12.73 97.79 -52.71
N GLU A 207 12.51 98.87 -51.96
CA GLU A 207 12.56 98.84 -50.49
C GLU A 207 11.43 98.00 -49.89
N LEU A 208 10.20 98.11 -50.44
CA LEU A 208 9.06 97.26 -50.10
C LEU A 208 9.27 95.81 -50.53
N GLU A 209 9.78 95.55 -51.74
CA GLU A 209 10.15 94.21 -52.21
C GLU A 209 11.24 93.61 -51.32
N ASN A 210 12.25 94.38 -50.89
CA ASN A 210 13.28 93.91 -49.95
C ASN A 210 12.70 93.58 -48.57
N ILE A 211 11.79 94.38 -48.04
CA ILE A 211 11.12 94.09 -46.76
C ILE A 211 10.25 92.83 -46.89
N LEU A 212 9.48 92.73 -47.98
CA LEU A 212 8.58 91.62 -48.22
C LEU A 212 9.37 90.32 -48.49
N GLN A 213 10.46 90.40 -49.23
CA GLN A 213 11.39 89.30 -49.49
C GLN A 213 12.14 88.88 -48.22
N ALA A 214 12.65 89.81 -47.41
CA ALA A 214 13.28 89.48 -46.13
C ALA A 214 12.30 88.83 -45.14
N GLN A 215 11.01 89.17 -45.20
CA GLN A 215 9.98 88.50 -44.39
C GLN A 215 9.58 87.15 -45.00
N GLN A 216 9.58 87.02 -46.32
CA GLN A 216 9.32 85.77 -47.02
C GLN A 216 10.43 84.75 -46.79
N ASP A 217 11.70 85.18 -46.77
CA ASP A 217 12.85 84.36 -46.41
C ASP A 217 12.74 83.83 -44.97
N LYS A 218 12.32 84.66 -44.01
CA LYS A 218 12.04 84.21 -42.62
C LYS A 218 10.89 83.21 -42.52
N LEU A 219 9.86 83.37 -43.36
CA LEU A 219 8.73 82.44 -43.46
C LEU A 219 9.15 81.09 -44.03
N ASP A 220 9.98 81.11 -45.07
CA ASP A 220 10.48 79.90 -45.72
C ASP A 220 11.49 79.16 -44.82
N ASP A 221 12.33 79.87 -44.05
CA ASP A 221 13.22 79.28 -43.04
C ASP A 221 12.47 78.57 -41.90
N GLU A 222 11.30 79.09 -41.51
CA GLU A 222 10.49 78.52 -40.43
C GLU A 222 9.49 77.45 -40.91
N LYS A 223 9.35 77.24 -42.22
CA LYS A 223 8.39 76.31 -42.82
C LYS A 223 8.57 74.88 -42.30
N VAL A 224 7.44 74.20 -42.03
CA VAL A 224 7.46 72.80 -41.59
C VAL A 224 7.57 71.91 -42.82
N VAL A 225 8.75 71.32 -43.04
CA VAL A 225 8.92 70.22 -44.01
C VAL A 225 8.42 68.95 -43.33
N SER A 226 7.25 68.44 -43.74
CA SER A 226 6.78 67.15 -43.25
C SER A 226 7.70 66.05 -43.80
N ARG A 227 8.57 65.49 -42.95
CA ARG A 227 9.19 64.21 -43.27
C ARG A 227 8.13 63.14 -43.10
N LYS A 228 7.66 62.61 -44.23
CA LYS A 228 6.84 61.40 -44.26
C LYS A 228 7.62 60.30 -43.51
N PRO A 229 7.03 59.63 -42.50
CA PRO A 229 7.71 58.52 -41.84
C PRO A 229 7.97 57.45 -42.88
N ALA A 230 9.22 57.00 -42.98
CA ALA A 230 9.58 55.84 -43.78
C ALA A 230 8.92 54.62 -43.12
N TYR A 231 8.01 53.97 -43.85
CA TYR A 231 7.43 52.68 -43.48
C TYR A 231 8.50 51.59 -43.51
#